data_AF-G9KGI2-F1
#
_entry.id   AF-G9KGI2-F1
#
_cell.length_a   1.000
_cell.length_b   1.000
_cell.length_c   1.000
_cell.angle_alpha   90.00
_cell.angle_beta   90.00
_cell.angle_gamma   90.00
#
_symmetry.space_group_name_H-M   'P 1'
#
loop_
_entity.id
_entity.type
_entity.pdbx_description
1 polymer ?
#
loop_
_entity_poly.entity_id
_entity_poly.type
_entity_poly.pdbx_seq_one_letter_code
_entity_poly.pdbx_strand_id
1 'polypeptide(L)' 'MEAVGFLCLVAAVVAWGFLWVWDSWERMRSQEPAGVPGDGSKTLLVIAHPDDEAMFFAPTLLGLARLRHRLSLLCFSA' A
#
# COMPACT_ATOMS: atom_id res chain seq x y z
N MET A 1 21.95 -44.01 3.59
CA MET A 1 20.59 -43.41 3.57
C MET A 1 20.55 -42.15 4.41
N GLU A 2 21.21 -42.13 5.57
CA GLU A 2 21.35 -40.93 6.43
C GLU A 2 21.86 -39.68 5.72
N ALA A 3 22.98 -39.77 4.98
CA ALA A 3 23.60 -38.60 4.33
C ALA A 3 22.69 -37.91 3.29
N VAL A 4 21.86 -38.69 2.58
CA VAL A 4 20.90 -38.18 1.61
C VAL A 4 19.74 -37.48 2.33
N GLY A 5 19.27 -38.05 3.45
CA GLY A 5 18.26 -37.42 4.30
C GLY A 5 18.74 -36.07 4.87
N PHE A 6 19.97 -36.02 5.37
CA PHE A 6 20.58 -34.77 5.85
C PHE A 6 20.71 -33.73 4.73
N LEU A 7 21.14 -34.13 3.54
CA LEU A 7 21.26 -33.22 2.39
C LEU A 7 19.90 -32.66 1.96
N CYS A 8 18.87 -33.51 1.91
CA CYS A 8 17.50 -33.08 1.59
C CYS A 8 16.94 -32.12 2.63
N LEU A 9 17.22 -32.34 3.92
CA LEU A 9 16.73 -31.49 5.00
C LEU A 9 17.39 -30.11 4.96
N VAL A 10 18.70 -30.05 4.68
CA VAL A 10 19.41 -28.78 4.45
C VAL A 10 18.85 -28.04 3.24
N ALA A 11 18.61 -28.73 2.12
CA ALA A 11 18.04 -28.13 0.93
C ALA A 11 16.63 -27.56 1.17
N ALA A 12 15.79 -28.27 1.93
CA ALA A 12 14.44 -27.82 2.27
C ALA A 12 14.47 -26.55 3.15
N VAL A 13 15.36 -26.49 4.14
CA VAL A 13 15.52 -25.31 5.01
C VAL A 13 16.00 -24.11 4.20
N VAL A 14 16.97 -24.30 3.30
CA VAL A 14 17.48 -23.21 2.44
C VAL A 14 16.38 -22.72 1.49
N ALA A 15 15.65 -23.63 0.84
CA ALA A 15 14.55 -23.25 -0.04
C ALA A 15 13.43 -22.51 0.70
N TRP A 16 13.06 -22.98 1.89
CA TRP A 16 12.05 -22.32 2.73
C TRP A 16 12.49 -20.93 3.17
N GLY A 17 13.75 -20.78 3.60
CA GLY A 17 14.33 -19.49 3.95
C GLY A 17 14.34 -18.52 2.76
N PHE A 18 14.72 -19.00 1.57
CA PHE A 18 14.73 -18.18 0.36
C PHE A 18 13.31 -17.74 -0.05
N LEU A 19 12.33 -18.64 0.01
CA LEU A 19 10.92 -18.30 -0.26
C LEU A 19 10.38 -17.28 0.75
N TRP A 20 10.72 -17.41 2.03
CA TRP A 20 10.28 -16.46 3.05
C TRP A 20 10.91 -15.08 2.87
N VAL A 21 12.19 -15.00 2.50
CA VAL A 21 12.87 -13.74 2.16
C VAL A 21 12.24 -13.11 0.91
N TRP A 22 11.93 -13.92 -0.11
CA TRP A 22 11.27 -13.44 -1.33
C TRP A 22 9.87 -12.90 -1.04
N ASP A 23 9.03 -13.64 -0.32
CA ASP A 23 7.67 -13.19 0.08
C ASP A 23 7.74 -11.94 0.97
N SER A 24 8.72 -11.87 1.87
CA SER A 24 8.93 -10.69 2.72
C SER A 24 9.34 -9.47 1.90
N TRP A 25 10.20 -9.66 0.90
CA TRP A 25 10.59 -8.60 -0.02
C TRP A 25 9.42 -8.13 -0.88
N GLU A 26 8.62 -9.07 -1.42
CA GLU A 26 7.41 -8.74 -2.18
C GLU A 26 6.38 -8.01 -1.32
N ARG A 27 6.19 -8.44 -0.06
CA ARG A 27 5.35 -7.70 0.90
C ARG A 27 5.86 -6.30 1.16
N MET A 28 7.16 -6.13 1.40
CA MET A 28 7.75 -4.80 1.59
C MET A 28 7.59 -3.92 0.34
N ARG A 29 7.73 -4.49 -0.87
CA ARG A 29 7.48 -3.78 -2.13
C ARG A 29 5.99 -3.47 -2.34
N SER A 30 5.08 -4.32 -1.86
CA SER A 30 3.63 -4.05 -1.89
C SER A 30 3.21 -3.00 -0.86
N GLN A 31 3.97 -2.88 0.23
CA GLN A 31 3.92 -1.75 1.16
C GLN A 31 4.72 -0.57 0.62
N GLU A 32 4.49 -0.21 -0.64
CA GLU A 32 4.77 1.14 -1.14
C GLU A 32 4.34 2.14 -0.06
N PRO A 33 5.18 3.13 0.26
CA PRO A 33 5.00 3.98 1.41
C PRO A 33 3.59 4.55 1.37
N ALA A 34 2.80 4.29 2.41
CA ALA A 34 1.41 4.73 2.56
C ALA A 34 1.22 6.27 2.48
N GLY A 35 2.27 7.02 2.17
CA GLY A 35 2.28 8.48 2.02
C GLY A 35 2.50 9.01 0.60
N VAL A 36 2.84 8.19 -0.40
CA VAL A 36 2.91 8.66 -1.81
C VAL A 36 2.16 7.69 -2.70
N PRO A 37 0.84 7.87 -2.84
CA PRO A 37 0.09 7.01 -3.74
C PRO A 37 0.55 7.31 -5.16
N GLY A 38 0.95 6.26 -5.88
CA GLY A 38 1.43 6.37 -7.25
C GLY A 38 0.38 7.01 -8.18
N ASP A 39 0.84 7.47 -9.34
CA ASP A 39 0.00 8.00 -10.42
C ASP A 39 -1.23 7.10 -10.63
N GLY A 40 -2.43 7.69 -10.54
CA GLY A 40 -3.69 6.96 -10.71
C GLY A 40 -4.33 6.36 -9.45
N SER A 41 -3.78 6.64 -8.25
CA SER A 41 -4.40 6.23 -6.98
C SER A 41 -5.78 6.86 -6.77
N LYS A 42 -6.69 6.14 -6.10
CA LYS A 42 -8.05 6.63 -5.81
C LYS A 42 -8.15 7.11 -4.36
N THR A 43 -8.75 8.28 -4.14
CA THR A 43 -8.93 8.84 -2.80
C THR A 43 -10.38 9.29 -2.62
N LEU A 44 -11.01 8.87 -1.52
CA LEU A 44 -12.34 9.31 -1.10
C LEU A 44 -12.19 10.29 0.07
N LEU A 45 -12.63 11.53 -0.13
CA LEU A 45 -12.76 12.52 0.93
C LEU A 45 -14.19 12.47 1.47
N VAL A 46 -14.33 12.26 2.77
CA VAL A 46 -15.63 12.26 3.47
C VAL A 46 -15.71 13.52 4.31
N ILE A 47 -16.76 14.30 4.14
CA ILE A 47 -17.02 15.55 4.86
C ILE A 47 -18.40 15.54 5.50
N ALA A 48 -18.55 16.32 6.57
CA ALA A 48 -19.82 16.42 7.27
C ALA A 48 -20.75 17.42 6.58
N HIS A 49 -20.23 18.58 6.19
CA HIS A 49 -21.00 19.70 5.64
C HIS A 49 -20.47 20.15 4.27
N PRO A 50 -21.30 20.80 3.44
CA PRO A 50 -20.79 21.50 2.26
C PRO A 50 -19.73 22.54 2.66
N ASP A 51 -18.76 22.78 1.78
CA ASP A 51 -17.60 23.69 1.95
C ASP A 51 -16.49 23.23 2.91
N ASP A 52 -16.67 22.15 3.68
CA ASP A 52 -15.58 21.60 4.51
C ASP A 52 -14.34 21.26 3.65
N GLU A 53 -14.55 20.85 2.39
CA GLU A 53 -13.48 20.54 1.45
C GLU A 53 -12.62 21.75 1.10
N ALA A 54 -13.23 22.94 1.02
CA ALA A 54 -12.55 24.18 0.69
C ALA A 54 -11.97 24.85 1.95
N MET A 55 -12.69 24.76 3.07
CA MET A 55 -12.31 25.43 4.31
C MET A 55 -11.18 24.70 5.06
N PHE A 56 -11.25 23.37 5.14
CA PHE A 56 -10.30 22.56 5.94
C PHE A 56 -9.35 21.72 5.08
N PHE A 57 -9.81 21.23 3.92
CA PHE A 57 -9.06 20.24 3.13
C PHE A 57 -8.47 20.76 1.82
N ALA A 58 -8.56 22.05 1.51
CA ALA A 58 -8.07 22.60 0.25
C ALA A 58 -6.58 22.32 -0.02
N PRO A 59 -5.65 22.47 0.95
CA PRO A 59 -4.24 22.14 0.72
C PRO A 59 -4.03 20.66 0.39
N THR A 60 -4.78 19.78 1.06
CA THR A 60 -4.72 18.33 0.87
C THR A 60 -5.25 17.94 -0.50
N LEU A 61 -6.41 18.46 -0.91
CA LEU A 61 -6.97 18.21 -2.24
C LEU A 61 -6.05 18.68 -3.36
N LEU A 62 -5.42 19.86 -3.19
CA LEU A 62 -4.45 20.36 -4.16
C LEU A 62 -3.20 19.49 -4.24
N GLY A 63 -2.72 18.98 -3.09
CA GLY A 63 -1.62 18.01 -3.05
C GLY A 63 -1.96 16.71 -3.78
N LEU A 64 -3.12 16.12 -3.49
CA LEU A 64 -3.58 14.89 -4.14
C LEU A 64 -3.83 15.09 -5.64
N ALA A 65 -4.34 16.24 -6.05
CA ALA A 65 -4.51 16.58 -7.47
C ALA A 65 -3.16 16.69 -8.19
N ARG A 66 -2.13 17.27 -7.56
CA ARG A 66 -0.76 17.33 -8.11
C ARG A 66 -0.13 15.94 -8.26
N LEU A 67 -0.48 15.02 -7.36
CA LEU A 67 -0.09 13.61 -7.45
C LEU A 67 -0.96 12.80 -8.44
N ARG A 68 -1.88 13.46 -9.14
CA ARG A 68 -2.80 12.83 -10.13
C ARG A 68 -3.70 11.75 -9.53
N HIS A 69 -4.10 11.91 -8.28
CA HIS A 69 -5.09 11.02 -7.69
C HIS A 69 -6.48 11.26 -8.28
N ARG A 70 -7.25 10.19 -8.41
CA ARG A 70 -8.66 10.25 -8.72
C ARG A 70 -9.45 10.49 -7.42
N LEU A 71 -9.92 11.72 -7.27
CA LEU A 71 -10.64 12.17 -6.08
C LEU A 71 -12.14 11.91 -6.21
N SER A 72 -12.76 11.49 -5.11
CA SER A 72 -14.21 11.40 -4.95
C SER A 72 -14.57 12.05 -3.62
N LEU A 73 -15.70 12.76 -3.56
CA LEU A 73 -16.13 13.49 -2.38
C LEU A 73 -17.51 12.97 -1.95
N LEU A 74 -17.64 12.68 -0.66
CA LEU A 74 -18.89 12.26 -0.03
C LEU A 74 -19.22 13.24 1.09
N CYS A 75 -20.27 14.03 0.90
CA CYS A 75 -20.84 14.90 1.93
C CYS A 75 -22.04 14.20 2.57
N PHE A 76 -22.17 14.28 3.90
CA PHE A 76 -23.29 13.73 4.64
C PHE A 76 -24.43 14.72 4.91
N SER A 77 -24.27 15.98 4.51
CA SER A 77 -25.35 16.97 4.56
C SER A 77 -25.55 17.65 3.20
N ALA A 78 -26.70 18.33 3.08
CA ALA A 78 -27.04 19.19 1.94
C ALA A 78 -26.72 20.64 2.25
#